data_AF-A0A382HWN3-F1
#
_entry.id   AF-A0A382HWN3-F1
#
_cell.length_a   1.000
_cell.length_b   1.000
_cell.length_c   1.000
_cell.angle_alpha   90.00
_cell.angle_beta   90.00
_cell.angle_gamma   90.00
#
_symmetry.space_group_name_H-M   'P 1'
#
loop_
_entity.id
_entity.type
_entity.pdbx_description
1 polymer ?
#
loop_
_entity_poly.entity_id
_entity_poly.type
_entity_poly.pdbx_seq_one_letter_code
_entity_poly.pdbx_strand_id
1 'polypeptide(L)'
;MTYRAALVGIFLAILINVWVIYSEYAIRSSLMTISHLPVVVVFAMFILTAIINPILSRIPSISQFSTVELFTIFSMGLIASAIPGYGFANYFFRVIIPPHYFASTENQWASLFFPYLPEWLVIGNETQALTWYFEGLPSGQNIPWDTWFVPILWWTVLIGAMFLAGSSLIVLLRKQWIEHEKLSFPLVQIPLAMMAQEEGKTFPPYLRNSLFWVGFTIPVFILGWNIIDYFTPIGTIPIGTSFTTNVGLGRDIPAVPIKINFLVLACAFFTNTEVLFSV
;
A
#
# COMPACT_ATOMS: atom_id res chain seq x y z
N MET A 1 6.63 -13.67 -19.72
CA MET A 1 5.98 -14.01 -18.45
C MET A 1 5.97 -15.53 -18.33
N THR A 2 6.47 -16.09 -17.22
CA THR A 2 6.29 -17.51 -16.91
C THR A 2 5.00 -17.68 -16.11
N TYR A 3 4.27 -18.77 -16.35
CA TYR A 3 3.02 -19.09 -15.65
C TYR A 3 3.21 -19.15 -14.12
N ARG A 4 4.38 -19.62 -13.67
CA ARG A 4 4.75 -19.68 -12.25
C ARG A 4 4.76 -18.31 -11.58
N ALA A 5 5.36 -17.30 -12.21
CA ALA A 5 5.42 -15.95 -11.65
C ALA A 5 4.03 -15.31 -11.58
N ALA A 6 3.18 -15.54 -12.58
CA ALA A 6 1.80 -15.08 -12.56
C ALA A 6 1.00 -15.70 -11.42
N LEU A 7 1.12 -17.01 -11.18
CA LEU A 7 0.45 -17.68 -10.06
C LEU A 7 0.90 -17.14 -8.69
N VAL A 8 2.21 -16.98 -8.50
CA VAL A 8 2.74 -16.40 -7.26
C VAL A 8 2.30 -14.95 -7.09
N GLY A 9 2.28 -14.17 -8.16
CA GLY A 9 1.76 -12.81 -8.15
C GLY A 9 0.27 -12.73 -7.80
N ILE A 10 -0.57 -13.62 -8.34
CA ILE A 10 -2.00 -13.70 -7.99
C ILE A 10 -2.16 -14.07 -6.52
N PHE A 11 -1.45 -15.10 -6.06
CA PHE A 11 -1.49 -15.52 -4.66
C PHE A 11 -1.08 -14.38 -3.73
N LEU A 12 0.01 -13.68 -4.07
CA LEU A 12 0.49 -12.53 -3.30
C LEU A 12 -0.54 -11.39 -3.32
N ALA A 13 -1.16 -11.11 -4.46
CA ALA A 13 -2.19 -10.09 -4.57
C ALA A 13 -3.40 -10.38 -3.66
N ILE A 14 -3.87 -11.64 -3.65
CA ILE A 14 -4.95 -12.08 -2.75
C ILE A 14 -4.52 -11.92 -1.30
N LEU A 15 -3.33 -12.42 -0.95
CA LEU A 15 -2.81 -12.36 0.41
C LEU A 15 -2.69 -10.92 0.91
N ILE A 16 -2.13 -10.00 0.08
CA ILE A 16 -2.02 -8.58 0.42
C ILE A 16 -3.39 -7.99 0.72
N ASN A 17 -4.39 -8.22 -0.14
CA ASN A 17 -5.71 -7.63 0.05
C ASN A 17 -6.43 -8.18 1.28
N VAL A 18 -6.41 -9.50 1.48
CA VAL A 18 -7.02 -10.12 2.68
C VAL A 18 -6.31 -9.62 3.94
N TRP A 19 -4.98 -9.62 3.95
CA TRP A 19 -4.19 -9.20 5.10
C TRP A 19 -4.41 -7.73 5.43
N VAL A 20 -4.36 -6.84 4.44
CA VAL A 20 -4.54 -5.39 4.64
C VAL A 20 -5.94 -5.08 5.15
N ILE A 21 -6.98 -5.61 4.50
CA ILE A 21 -8.37 -5.37 4.91
C ILE A 21 -8.59 -5.89 6.33
N TYR A 22 -8.14 -7.10 6.64
CA TYR A 22 -8.28 -7.65 7.99
C TYR A 22 -7.51 -6.84 9.03
N SER A 23 -6.25 -6.49 8.74
CA SER A 23 -5.41 -5.72 9.67
C SER A 23 -5.97 -4.33 9.95
N GLU A 24 -6.54 -3.68 8.94
CA GLU A 24 -7.09 -2.34 9.09
C GLU A 24 -8.47 -2.35 9.77
N TYR A 25 -9.41 -3.17 9.27
CA TYR A 25 -10.80 -3.11 9.72
C TYR A 25 -11.05 -3.92 10.99
N ALA A 26 -10.42 -5.09 11.14
CA ALA A 26 -10.62 -5.93 12.32
C ALA A 26 -9.65 -5.58 13.43
N ILE A 27 -8.35 -5.46 13.12
CA ILE A 27 -7.30 -5.20 14.13
C ILE A 27 -7.12 -3.70 14.42
N ARG A 28 -7.60 -2.81 13.53
CA ARG A 28 -7.39 -1.35 13.62
C ARG A 28 -5.90 -0.97 13.63
N SER A 29 -5.12 -1.72 12.85
CA SER A 29 -3.68 -1.52 12.69
C SER A 29 -3.36 -0.37 11.72
N SER A 30 -2.07 -0.09 11.56
CA SER A 30 -1.56 0.91 10.64
C SER A 30 -1.84 0.60 9.17
N LEU A 31 -1.97 1.65 8.37
CA LEU A 31 -2.26 1.59 6.94
C LEU A 31 -1.01 1.19 6.14
N MET A 32 -0.84 -0.11 5.90
CA MET A 32 0.34 -0.69 5.23
C MET A 32 0.44 -0.39 3.72
N THR A 33 -0.65 0.10 3.12
CA THR A 33 -0.76 0.41 1.69
C THR A 33 -0.61 1.90 1.38
N ILE A 34 -0.52 2.76 2.41
CA ILE A 34 -0.33 4.22 2.25
C ILE A 34 1.14 4.52 1.92
N SER A 35 1.48 4.41 0.65
CA SER A 35 2.68 4.99 0.03
C SER A 35 2.74 4.63 -1.46
N HIS A 36 3.51 5.41 -2.25
CA HIS A 36 3.81 5.06 -3.65
C HIS A 36 4.68 3.80 -3.79
N LEU A 37 5.43 3.46 -2.72
CA LEU A 37 6.11 2.19 -2.56
C LEU A 37 5.54 1.50 -1.30
N PRO A 38 4.44 0.74 -1.43
CA PRO A 38 3.74 0.12 -0.30
C PRO A 38 4.66 -0.78 0.52
N VAL A 39 4.64 -0.59 1.85
CA VAL A 39 5.47 -1.38 2.78
C VAL A 39 5.18 -2.87 2.64
N VAL A 40 3.89 -3.23 2.48
CA VAL A 40 3.47 -4.64 2.31
C VAL A 40 4.09 -5.31 1.09
N VAL A 41 4.25 -4.57 -0.01
CA VAL A 41 4.85 -5.08 -1.25
C VAL A 41 6.37 -5.21 -1.09
N VAL A 42 7.03 -4.21 -0.50
CA VAL A 42 8.48 -4.27 -0.21
C VAL A 42 8.78 -5.43 0.74
N PHE A 43 7.97 -5.61 1.78
CA PHE A 43 8.12 -6.72 2.71
C PHE A 43 7.93 -8.08 2.02
N ALA A 44 6.90 -8.23 1.19
CA ALA A 44 6.70 -9.45 0.41
C ALA A 44 7.88 -9.75 -0.52
N MET A 45 8.40 -8.71 -1.19
CA MET A 45 9.60 -8.86 -2.02
C MET A 45 10.82 -9.27 -1.18
N PHE A 46 10.99 -8.72 0.02
CA PHE A 46 12.08 -9.10 0.91
C PHE A 46 11.98 -10.58 1.29
N ILE A 47 10.80 -11.08 1.63
CA ILE A 47 10.59 -12.51 1.91
C ILE A 47 10.89 -13.36 0.66
N LEU A 48 10.41 -12.92 -0.51
CA LEU A 48 10.67 -13.62 -1.77
C LEU A 48 12.16 -13.70 -2.11
N THR A 49 12.91 -12.61 -1.98
CA THR A 49 14.31 -12.52 -2.40
C THR A 49 15.30 -12.97 -1.33
N ALA A 50 15.00 -12.75 -0.04
CA ALA A 50 15.90 -13.10 1.06
C ALA A 50 15.71 -14.50 1.60
N ILE A 51 14.50 -15.06 1.48
CA ILE A 51 14.15 -16.35 2.09
C ILE A 51 13.78 -17.36 1.00
N ILE A 52 12.74 -17.08 0.21
CA ILE A 52 12.20 -18.06 -0.74
C ILE A 52 13.21 -18.36 -1.85
N ASN A 53 13.77 -17.35 -2.51
CA ASN A 53 14.69 -17.57 -3.64
C ASN A 53 15.97 -18.33 -3.23
N PRO A 54 16.64 -17.98 -2.11
CA PRO A 54 17.78 -18.74 -1.62
C PRO A 54 17.43 -20.17 -1.23
N ILE A 55 16.25 -20.42 -0.67
CA ILE A 55 15.76 -21.79 -0.39
C ILE A 55 15.59 -22.57 -1.70
N LEU A 56 14.93 -21.97 -2.70
CA LEU A 56 14.74 -22.60 -4.01
C LEU A 56 16.07 -22.93 -4.69
N SER A 57 17.09 -22.05 -4.59
CA SER A 57 18.40 -22.31 -5.18
C SER A 57 19.14 -23.51 -4.55
N ARG A 58 18.73 -23.96 -3.36
CA ARG A 58 19.28 -25.15 -2.69
C ARG A 58 18.55 -26.44 -3.09
N ILE A 59 17.43 -26.35 -3.80
CA ILE A 59 16.62 -27.49 -4.21
C ILE A 59 16.96 -27.79 -5.69
N PRO A 60 17.70 -28.86 -6.01
CA PRO A 60 18.20 -29.11 -7.37
C PRO A 60 17.11 -29.26 -8.44
N SER A 61 15.90 -29.66 -8.05
CA SER A 61 14.76 -29.89 -8.94
C SER A 61 13.93 -28.64 -9.23
N ILE A 62 14.19 -27.51 -8.56
CA ILE A 62 13.39 -26.29 -8.69
C ILE A 62 14.28 -25.12 -9.06
N SER A 63 13.94 -24.41 -10.14
CA SER A 63 14.65 -23.20 -10.53
C SER A 63 14.32 -22.04 -9.59
N GLN A 64 15.33 -21.25 -9.23
CA GLN A 64 15.12 -19.94 -8.60
C GLN A 64 14.28 -19.03 -9.51
N PHE A 65 13.56 -18.07 -8.91
CA PHE A 65 12.90 -17.03 -9.69
C PHE A 65 13.95 -16.15 -10.34
N SER A 66 13.79 -15.90 -11.63
CA SER A 66 14.60 -14.92 -12.37
C SER A 66 14.22 -13.49 -12.02
N THR A 67 15.10 -12.53 -12.33
CA THR A 67 14.82 -11.09 -12.16
C THR A 67 13.55 -10.65 -12.89
N VAL A 68 13.25 -11.21 -14.06
CA VAL A 68 12.03 -10.90 -14.83
C VAL A 68 10.77 -11.42 -14.14
N GLU A 69 10.85 -12.61 -13.53
CA GLU A 69 9.75 -13.17 -12.75
C GLU A 69 9.48 -12.39 -11.47
N LEU A 70 10.54 -12.01 -10.75
CA LEU A 70 10.45 -11.17 -9.57
C LEU A 70 9.86 -9.80 -9.91
N PHE A 71 10.27 -9.20 -11.04
CA PHE A 71 9.72 -7.93 -11.51
C PHE A 71 8.22 -8.03 -11.83
N THR A 72 7.81 -9.17 -12.41
CA THR A 72 6.39 -9.46 -12.67
C THR A 72 5.60 -9.53 -11.36
N ILE A 73 6.08 -10.31 -10.39
CA ILE A 73 5.43 -10.47 -9.07
C ILE A 73 5.35 -9.12 -8.35
N PHE A 74 6.44 -8.34 -8.37
CA PHE A 74 6.49 -6.99 -7.82
C PHE A 74 5.44 -6.07 -8.44
N SER A 75 5.36 -6.04 -9.78
CA SER A 75 4.39 -5.21 -10.51
C SER A 75 2.95 -5.60 -10.16
N MET A 76 2.66 -6.90 -10.06
CA MET A 76 1.34 -7.39 -9.63
C MET A 76 1.02 -6.99 -8.19
N GLY A 77 2.00 -7.07 -7.29
CA GLY A 77 1.86 -6.62 -5.90
C GLY A 77 1.60 -5.12 -5.78
N LEU A 78 2.27 -4.28 -6.58
CA LEU A 78 2.03 -2.84 -6.62
C LEU A 78 0.60 -2.53 -7.05
N ILE A 79 0.12 -3.16 -8.13
CA ILE A 79 -1.25 -2.96 -8.63
C ILE A 79 -2.26 -3.42 -7.56
N ALA A 80 -2.02 -4.58 -6.94
CA ALA A 80 -2.88 -5.13 -5.90
C ALA A 80 -2.92 -4.27 -4.63
N SER A 81 -1.81 -3.63 -4.26
CA SER A 81 -1.79 -2.73 -3.11
C SER A 81 -2.45 -1.39 -3.42
N ALA A 82 -2.26 -0.85 -4.63
CA ALA A 82 -2.73 0.49 -4.99
C ALA A 82 -4.23 0.53 -5.26
N ILE A 83 -4.75 -0.38 -6.10
CA ILE A 83 -6.14 -0.33 -6.55
C ILE A 83 -7.07 -1.01 -5.54
N PRO A 84 -7.07 -2.35 -5.35
CA PRO A 84 -8.01 -2.96 -4.42
C PRO A 84 -7.66 -2.66 -2.95
N GLY A 85 -6.37 -2.58 -2.60
CA GLY A 85 -5.93 -2.26 -1.25
C GLY A 85 -6.28 -0.83 -0.81
N TYR A 86 -5.57 0.17 -1.33
CA TYR A 86 -5.81 1.56 -0.92
C TYR A 86 -7.03 2.18 -1.62
N GLY A 87 -7.12 2.10 -2.96
CA GLY A 87 -8.19 2.74 -3.73
C GLY A 87 -9.59 2.26 -3.34
N PHE A 88 -9.81 0.94 -3.32
CA PHE A 88 -11.12 0.39 -3.01
C PHE A 88 -11.38 0.30 -1.51
N ALA A 89 -10.54 -0.44 -0.76
CA ALA A 89 -10.83 -0.66 0.65
C ALA A 89 -10.84 0.68 1.42
N ASN A 90 -9.79 1.50 1.29
CA ASN A 90 -9.68 2.73 2.07
C ASN A 90 -10.54 3.90 1.55
N TYR A 91 -10.63 4.09 0.24
CA TYR A 91 -11.22 5.33 -0.30
C TYR A 91 -12.66 5.12 -0.79
N PHE A 92 -12.85 4.20 -1.73
CA PHE A 92 -14.14 3.98 -2.40
C PHE A 92 -15.31 3.73 -1.44
N PHE A 93 -15.17 2.79 -0.49
CA PHE A 93 -16.26 2.50 0.46
C PHE A 93 -16.57 3.68 1.38
N ARG A 94 -15.58 4.53 1.68
CA ARG A 94 -15.78 5.76 2.47
C ARG A 94 -16.50 6.87 1.69
N VAL A 95 -16.69 6.73 0.38
CA VAL A 95 -17.44 7.69 -0.44
C VAL A 95 -18.88 7.25 -0.65
N ILE A 96 -19.11 5.97 -0.97
CA ILE A 96 -20.42 5.49 -1.42
C ILE A 96 -21.39 5.14 -0.28
N ILE A 97 -20.87 4.90 0.93
CA ILE A 97 -21.63 4.44 2.10
C ILE A 97 -22.11 5.61 2.97
N PRO A 98 -21.26 6.59 3.36
CA PRO A 98 -21.64 7.61 4.34
C PRO A 98 -22.86 8.46 4.01
N PRO A 99 -23.13 8.87 2.75
CA PRO A 99 -24.25 9.76 2.46
C PRO A 99 -25.59 9.26 2.98
N HIS A 100 -25.89 7.97 2.83
CA HIS A 100 -27.15 7.39 3.29
C HIS A 100 -27.07 6.83 4.72
N TYR A 101 -25.91 6.33 5.16
CA TYR A 101 -25.79 5.74 6.50
C TYR A 101 -25.74 6.79 7.62
N PHE A 102 -25.06 7.91 7.40
CA PHE A 102 -24.91 8.97 8.40
C PHE A 102 -25.89 10.14 8.21
N ALA A 103 -26.86 10.03 7.30
CA ALA A 103 -27.89 11.04 7.13
C ALA A 103 -28.71 11.18 8.43
N SER A 104 -28.87 12.41 8.90
CA SER A 104 -29.63 12.72 10.11
C SER A 104 -30.46 13.99 9.92
N THR A 105 -31.42 14.23 10.82
CA THR A 105 -32.22 15.45 10.81
C THR A 105 -31.39 16.71 11.02
N GLU A 106 -30.28 16.61 11.76
CA GLU A 106 -29.38 17.71 12.10
C GLU A 106 -28.50 18.11 10.91
N ASN A 107 -27.98 17.14 10.16
CA ASN A 107 -27.11 17.43 9.01
C ASN A 107 -27.89 17.78 7.74
N GLN A 108 -29.18 17.46 7.68
CA GLN A 108 -30.09 17.79 6.58
C GLN A 108 -29.60 17.28 5.22
N TRP A 109 -28.80 16.21 5.19
CA TRP A 109 -28.24 15.70 3.94
C TRP A 109 -29.32 15.20 2.98
N ALA A 110 -30.41 14.66 3.51
CA ALA A 110 -31.52 14.18 2.70
C ALA A 110 -32.19 15.30 1.89
N SER A 111 -32.33 16.50 2.43
CA SER A 111 -32.95 17.63 1.72
C SER A 111 -31.96 18.40 0.84
N LEU A 112 -30.71 18.52 1.29
CA LEU A 112 -29.70 19.36 0.63
C LEU A 112 -28.86 18.62 -0.42
N PHE A 113 -28.53 17.34 -0.19
CA PHE A 113 -27.58 16.59 -1.00
C PHE A 113 -28.24 15.51 -1.86
N PHE A 114 -29.21 14.75 -1.33
CA PHE A 114 -29.79 13.61 -2.05
C PHE A 114 -30.41 13.97 -3.41
N PRO A 115 -31.05 15.14 -3.61
CA PRO A 115 -31.59 15.51 -4.92
C PRO A 115 -30.55 15.60 -6.04
N TYR A 116 -29.28 15.84 -5.68
CA TYR A 116 -28.16 15.95 -6.63
C TYR A 116 -27.33 14.68 -6.72
N LEU A 117 -27.71 13.65 -5.96
CA LEU A 117 -26.90 12.47 -5.75
C LEU A 117 -27.56 11.29 -6.48
N PRO A 118 -26.96 10.81 -7.59
CA PRO A 118 -27.55 9.73 -8.36
C PRO A 118 -27.53 8.40 -7.60
N GLU A 119 -28.66 7.69 -7.63
CA GLU A 119 -28.85 6.40 -6.94
C GLU A 119 -27.88 5.31 -7.43
N TRP A 120 -27.39 5.41 -8.66
CA TRP A 120 -26.42 4.47 -9.21
C TRP A 120 -24.97 4.71 -8.76
N LEU A 121 -24.68 5.84 -8.08
CA LEU A 121 -23.33 6.18 -7.59
C LEU A 121 -23.09 5.80 -6.13
N VAL A 122 -24.15 5.70 -5.34
CA VAL A 122 -24.07 5.42 -3.90
C VAL A 122 -24.97 4.26 -3.53
N ILE A 123 -24.83 3.79 -2.30
CA ILE A 123 -25.65 2.72 -1.79
C ILE A 123 -26.80 3.33 -0.99
N GLY A 124 -28.03 3.06 -1.43
CA GLY A 124 -29.24 3.43 -0.69
C GLY A 124 -29.45 2.58 0.56
N ASN A 125 -30.26 3.08 1.50
CA ASN A 125 -30.55 2.38 2.77
C ASN A 125 -31.77 1.44 2.71
N GLU A 126 -32.30 1.15 1.52
CA GLU A 126 -33.57 0.43 1.37
C GLU A 126 -33.51 -1.05 1.81
N THR A 127 -32.33 -1.66 1.75
CA THR A 127 -32.13 -3.12 1.93
C THR A 127 -31.38 -3.47 3.21
N GLN A 128 -31.25 -2.57 4.19
CA GLN A 128 -30.40 -2.72 5.39
C GLN A 128 -28.92 -3.04 5.08
N ALA A 129 -28.52 -3.00 3.80
CA ALA A 129 -27.18 -3.36 3.35
C ALA A 129 -26.08 -2.51 4.01
N LEU A 130 -26.38 -1.23 4.27
CA LEU A 130 -25.49 -0.31 4.98
C LEU A 130 -25.33 -0.69 6.46
N THR A 131 -26.44 -1.05 7.12
CA THR A 131 -26.42 -1.52 8.50
C THR A 131 -25.61 -2.81 8.62
N TRP A 132 -25.82 -3.78 7.73
CA TRP A 132 -25.06 -5.04 7.74
C TRP A 132 -23.57 -4.85 7.44
N TYR A 133 -23.20 -3.81 6.68
CA TYR A 133 -21.80 -3.46 6.45
C TYR A 133 -21.09 -3.03 7.74
N PHE A 134 -21.74 -2.23 8.58
CA PHE A 134 -21.14 -1.72 9.82
C PHE A 134 -21.35 -2.62 11.04
N GLU A 135 -22.54 -3.19 11.19
CA GLU A 135 -22.94 -3.97 12.36
C GLU A 135 -22.71 -5.48 12.18
N GLY A 136 -22.45 -5.91 10.94
CA GLY A 136 -22.24 -7.30 10.57
C GLY A 136 -23.48 -7.95 9.96
N LEU A 137 -23.24 -8.93 9.10
CA LEU A 137 -24.29 -9.70 8.44
C LEU A 137 -24.94 -10.68 9.43
N PRO A 138 -26.29 -10.68 9.58
CA PRO A 138 -26.97 -11.65 10.43
C PRO A 138 -26.73 -13.10 9.97
N SER A 139 -26.63 -14.03 10.94
CA SER A 139 -26.42 -15.45 10.67
C SER A 139 -27.51 -16.02 9.75
N GLY A 140 -27.10 -16.65 8.64
CA GLY A 140 -28.01 -17.28 7.68
C GLY A 140 -28.59 -16.35 6.60
N GLN A 141 -28.25 -15.05 6.61
CA GLN A 141 -28.58 -14.13 5.52
C GLN A 141 -27.51 -14.18 4.43
N ASN A 142 -27.91 -13.93 3.19
CA ASN A 142 -26.99 -13.77 2.07
C ASN A 142 -26.57 -12.30 1.92
N ILE A 143 -25.36 -12.08 1.42
CA ILE A 143 -24.89 -10.73 1.08
C ILE A 143 -25.78 -10.18 -0.06
N PRO A 144 -26.38 -8.99 0.08
CA PRO A 144 -27.30 -8.43 -0.91
C PRO A 144 -26.53 -7.81 -2.08
N TRP A 145 -25.84 -8.64 -2.87
CA TRP A 145 -24.95 -8.21 -3.97
C TRP A 145 -25.60 -7.28 -4.98
N ASP A 146 -26.91 -7.40 -5.20
CA ASP A 146 -27.66 -6.57 -6.13
C ASP A 146 -27.56 -5.08 -5.78
N THR A 147 -27.60 -4.73 -4.49
CA THR A 147 -27.45 -3.36 -4.00
C THR A 147 -26.04 -2.80 -4.24
N TRP A 148 -25.02 -3.66 -4.22
CA TRP A 148 -23.61 -3.26 -4.37
C TRP A 148 -23.16 -3.22 -5.83
N PHE A 149 -23.73 -4.07 -6.68
CA PHE A 149 -23.25 -4.30 -8.04
C PHE A 149 -23.27 -3.04 -8.89
N VAL A 150 -24.38 -2.30 -8.90
CA VAL A 150 -24.55 -1.11 -9.76
C VAL A 150 -23.54 0.00 -9.40
N PRO A 151 -23.42 0.43 -8.13
CA PRO A 151 -22.39 1.41 -7.77
C PRO A 151 -20.97 0.92 -8.05
N ILE A 152 -20.64 -0.32 -7.68
CA ILE A 152 -19.29 -0.88 -7.91
C ILE A 152 -18.95 -0.89 -9.40
N LEU A 153 -19.89 -1.26 -10.27
CA LEU A 153 -19.67 -1.31 -11.71
C LEU A 153 -19.31 0.07 -12.27
N TRP A 154 -20.12 1.09 -12.00
CA TRP A 154 -19.89 2.45 -12.53
C TRP A 154 -18.59 3.06 -12.01
N TRP A 155 -18.29 2.88 -10.73
CA TRP A 155 -17.03 3.34 -10.16
C TRP A 155 -15.82 2.57 -10.72
N THR A 156 -15.95 1.27 -10.96
CA THR A 156 -14.89 0.48 -11.59
C THR A 156 -14.63 0.95 -13.03
N VAL A 157 -15.69 1.27 -13.79
CA VAL A 157 -15.57 1.86 -15.13
C VAL A 157 -14.85 3.20 -15.08
N LEU A 158 -15.23 4.09 -14.16
CA LEU A 158 -14.58 5.38 -13.97
C LEU A 158 -13.10 5.23 -13.62
N ILE A 159 -12.78 4.38 -12.63
CA ILE A 159 -11.40 4.11 -12.19
C ILE A 159 -10.58 3.50 -13.34
N GLY A 160 -11.17 2.58 -14.11
CA GLY A 160 -10.55 1.99 -15.29
C GLY A 160 -10.24 3.03 -16.36
N ALA A 161 -11.16 3.96 -16.62
CA ALA A 161 -10.96 5.07 -17.55
C ALA A 161 -9.85 6.03 -17.06
N MET A 162 -9.83 6.38 -15.78
CA MET A 162 -8.78 7.21 -15.17
C MET A 162 -7.41 6.51 -15.24
N PHE A 163 -7.36 5.22 -14.96
CA PHE A 163 -6.14 4.42 -15.09
C PHE A 163 -5.63 4.40 -16.53
N LEU A 164 -6.52 4.22 -17.51
CA LEU A 164 -6.16 4.24 -18.93
C LEU A 164 -5.65 5.62 -19.37
N ALA A 165 -6.32 6.69 -18.95
CA ALA A 165 -5.89 8.06 -19.23
C ALA A 165 -4.52 8.36 -18.61
N GLY A 166 -4.32 8.01 -17.33
CA GLY A 166 -3.03 8.14 -16.64
C GLY A 166 -1.93 7.31 -17.29
N SER A 167 -2.22 6.07 -17.67
CA SER A 167 -1.27 5.20 -18.39
C SER A 167 -0.89 5.79 -19.74
N SER A 168 -1.87 6.32 -20.48
CA SER A 168 -1.64 6.96 -21.77
C SER A 168 -0.76 8.20 -21.62
N LEU A 169 -1.02 9.02 -20.59
CA LEU A 169 -0.20 10.18 -20.26
C LEU A 169 1.24 9.78 -19.91
N ILE A 170 1.43 8.74 -19.09
CA ILE A 170 2.76 8.21 -18.76
C ILE A 170 3.48 7.74 -20.03
N VAL A 171 2.81 7.05 -20.96
CA VAL A 171 3.42 6.61 -22.22
C VAL A 171 3.89 7.80 -23.07
N LEU A 172 3.10 8.86 -23.15
CA LEU A 172 3.46 10.09 -23.87
C LEU A 172 4.66 10.79 -23.23
N LEU A 173 4.64 10.97 -21.90
CA LEU A 173 5.68 11.67 -21.15
C LEU A 173 6.93 10.83 -20.91
N ARG A 174 6.85 9.51 -21.00
CA ARG A 174 7.96 8.58 -20.73
C ARG A 174 9.21 8.94 -21.53
N LYS A 175 9.05 9.24 -22.82
CA LYS A 175 10.20 9.58 -23.70
C LYS A 175 10.84 10.89 -23.26
N GLN A 176 10.01 11.89 -22.93
CA GLN A 176 10.47 13.19 -22.45
C GLN A 176 11.25 13.05 -21.12
N TRP A 177 10.66 12.36 -20.14
CA TRP A 177 11.26 12.19 -18.81
C TRP A 177 12.54 11.37 -18.82
N ILE A 178 12.62 10.33 -19.64
CA ILE A 178 13.78 9.43 -19.68
C ILE A 178 14.91 10.02 -20.53
N GLU A 179 14.61 10.49 -21.74
CA GLU A 179 15.67 10.88 -22.70
C GLU A 179 16.13 12.32 -22.51
N HIS A 180 15.21 13.25 -22.25
CA HIS A 180 15.51 14.69 -22.19
C HIS A 180 15.76 15.17 -20.77
N GLU A 181 14.86 14.83 -19.84
CA GLU A 181 14.95 15.30 -18.45
C GLU A 181 15.77 14.37 -17.55
N LYS A 182 16.07 13.14 -18.02
CA LYS A 182 16.84 12.11 -17.31
C LYS A 182 16.43 11.97 -15.84
N LEU A 183 15.12 11.96 -15.62
CA LEU A 183 14.56 11.92 -14.27
C LEU A 183 15.09 10.69 -13.53
N SER A 184 15.59 10.90 -12.31
CA SER A 184 15.96 9.79 -11.44
C SER A 184 14.69 9.15 -10.86
N PHE A 185 14.64 7.82 -10.86
CA PHE A 185 13.52 7.05 -10.28
C PHE A 185 13.96 6.37 -8.98
N PRO A 186 14.15 7.12 -7.87
CA PRO A 186 14.73 6.60 -6.64
C PRO A 186 13.89 5.48 -6.01
N LEU A 187 12.56 5.58 -6.09
CA LEU A 187 11.65 4.56 -5.55
C LEU A 187 11.80 3.19 -6.20
N VAL A 188 12.19 3.15 -7.47
CA VAL A 188 12.38 1.89 -8.22
C VAL A 188 13.75 1.27 -7.93
N GLN A 189 14.72 2.04 -7.41
CA GLN A 189 16.05 1.51 -7.07
C GLN A 189 16.00 0.45 -5.97
N ILE A 190 15.13 0.64 -4.97
CA ILE A 190 14.94 -0.31 -3.86
C ILE A 190 14.53 -1.70 -4.39
N PRO A 191 13.40 -1.86 -5.11
CA PRO A 191 13.00 -3.17 -5.62
C PRO A 191 14.02 -3.70 -6.65
N LEU A 192 14.64 -2.86 -7.48
CA LEU A 192 15.69 -3.31 -8.41
C LEU A 192 16.89 -3.90 -7.66
N ALA A 193 17.35 -3.28 -6.58
CA ALA A 193 18.43 -3.79 -5.74
C ALA A 193 18.06 -5.12 -5.07
N MET A 194 16.79 -5.30 -4.69
CA MET A 194 16.28 -6.56 -4.12
C MET A 194 16.21 -7.69 -5.16
N MET A 195 15.89 -7.36 -6.41
CA MET A 195 15.75 -8.31 -7.52
C MET A 195 17.07 -8.60 -8.25
N ALA A 196 18.15 -7.90 -7.90
CA ALA A 196 19.47 -8.11 -8.47
C ALA A 196 19.99 -9.51 -8.09
N GLN A 197 20.47 -10.24 -9.10
CA GLN A 197 21.03 -11.58 -8.96
C GLN A 197 22.42 -11.62 -9.58
N GLU A 198 23.33 -12.35 -8.94
CA GLU A 198 24.67 -12.65 -9.47
C GLU A 198 24.75 -14.15 -9.75
N GLU A 199 25.33 -14.51 -10.90
CA GLU A 199 25.53 -15.91 -11.26
C GLU A 199 26.39 -16.64 -10.21
N GLY A 200 25.96 -17.84 -9.84
CA GLY A 200 26.69 -18.70 -8.90
C GLY A 200 26.54 -18.33 -7.41
N LYS A 201 25.73 -17.33 -7.04
CA LYS A 201 25.49 -16.96 -5.63
C LYS A 201 24.04 -17.19 -5.20
N THR A 202 23.89 -17.81 -4.03
CA THR A 202 22.59 -18.13 -3.41
C THR A 202 21.86 -16.89 -2.89
N PHE A 203 22.61 -15.95 -2.31
CA PHE A 203 22.03 -14.75 -1.69
C PHE A 203 22.21 -13.50 -2.56
N PRO A 204 21.17 -12.65 -2.67
CA PRO A 204 21.25 -11.41 -3.42
C PRO A 204 22.33 -10.47 -2.85
N PRO A 205 22.88 -9.54 -3.67
CA PRO A 205 24.00 -8.68 -3.28
C PRO A 205 23.73 -7.84 -2.02
N TYR A 206 22.51 -7.32 -1.87
CA TYR A 206 22.16 -6.45 -0.75
C TYR A 206 22.28 -7.13 0.62
N LEU A 207 21.97 -8.44 0.72
CA LEU A 207 22.10 -9.20 1.98
C LEU A 207 23.54 -9.52 2.35
N ARG A 208 24.47 -9.44 1.40
CA ARG A 208 25.90 -9.66 1.64
C ARG A 208 26.62 -8.40 2.11
N ASN A 209 25.95 -7.25 2.03
CA ASN A 209 26.50 -5.98 2.49
C ASN A 209 26.26 -5.80 4.00
N SER A 210 27.33 -5.62 4.79
CA SER A 210 27.22 -5.40 6.24
C SER A 210 26.50 -4.09 6.58
N LEU A 211 26.62 -3.06 5.74
CA LEU A 211 25.97 -1.76 5.96
C LEU A 211 24.44 -1.87 5.84
N PHE A 212 23.95 -2.75 4.96
CA PHE A 212 22.52 -3.05 4.86
C PHE A 212 21.99 -3.58 6.20
N TRP A 213 22.72 -4.49 6.85
CA TRP A 213 22.29 -5.06 8.13
C TRP A 213 22.30 -4.04 9.27
N VAL A 214 23.23 -3.08 9.27
CA VAL A 214 23.20 -1.96 10.23
C VAL A 214 21.93 -1.13 10.01
N GLY A 215 21.65 -0.73 8.77
CA GLY A 215 20.46 0.04 8.41
C GLY A 215 19.14 -0.71 8.62
N PHE A 216 19.12 -2.04 8.49
CA PHE A 216 17.96 -2.89 8.72
C PHE A 216 17.70 -3.13 10.22
N THR A 217 18.76 -3.39 10.99
CA THR A 217 18.64 -3.77 12.41
C THR A 217 18.17 -2.60 13.26
N ILE A 218 18.58 -1.36 12.95
CA ILE A 218 18.19 -0.18 13.74
C ILE A 218 16.66 0.03 13.75
N PRO A 219 15.96 0.18 12.60
CA PRO A 219 14.50 0.32 12.60
C PRO A 219 13.79 -0.92 13.14
N VAL A 220 14.27 -2.13 12.81
CA VAL A 220 13.66 -3.38 13.29
C VAL A 220 13.74 -3.48 14.81
N PHE A 221 14.87 -3.09 15.40
CA PHE A 221 15.04 -3.05 16.85
C PHE A 221 14.13 -2.01 17.50
N ILE A 222 14.09 -0.78 16.99
CA ILE A 222 13.24 0.29 17.53
C ILE A 222 11.76 -0.09 17.45
N LEU A 223 11.30 -0.55 16.28
CA LEU A 223 9.92 -0.97 16.09
C LEU A 223 9.58 -2.21 16.91
N GLY A 224 10.47 -3.20 16.95
CA GLY A 224 10.31 -4.41 17.75
C GLY A 224 10.23 -4.11 19.25
N TRP A 225 11.07 -3.19 19.75
CA TRP A 225 11.02 -2.73 21.13
C TRP A 225 9.69 -2.04 21.44
N ASN A 226 9.22 -1.16 20.57
CA ASN A 226 7.92 -0.50 20.74
C ASN A 226 6.73 -1.48 20.65
N ILE A 227 6.84 -2.57 19.88
CA ILE A 227 5.84 -3.65 19.88
C ILE A 227 5.86 -4.40 21.20
N ILE A 228 7.02 -4.71 21.76
CA ILE A 228 7.13 -5.35 23.08
C ILE A 228 6.55 -4.43 24.15
N ASP A 229 6.90 -3.14 24.13
CA ASP A 229 6.39 -2.15 25.08
C ASP A 229 4.86 -2.07 25.09
N TYR A 230 4.24 -2.17 23.90
CA TYR A 230 2.79 -2.20 23.76
C TYR A 230 2.13 -3.34 24.56
N PHE A 231 2.77 -4.51 24.65
CA PHE A 231 2.26 -5.65 25.42
C PHE A 231 2.75 -5.67 26.87
N THR A 232 3.97 -5.17 27.11
CA THR A 232 4.62 -5.11 28.42
C THR A 232 5.22 -3.73 28.60
N PRO A 233 4.59 -2.82 29.38
CA PRO A 233 5.02 -1.43 29.49
C PRO A 233 6.37 -1.33 30.23
N ILE A 234 7.45 -1.25 29.46
CA ILE A 234 8.86 -1.24 29.90
C ILE A 234 9.53 0.11 29.55
N GLY A 235 8.89 0.92 28.69
CA GLY A 235 9.33 2.21 28.19
C GLY A 235 9.46 2.21 26.67
N THR A 236 8.81 3.17 25.98
CA THR A 236 8.92 3.33 24.52
C THR A 236 10.22 4.02 24.11
N ILE A 237 10.70 3.68 22.91
CA ILE A 237 11.69 4.49 22.20
C ILE A 237 10.91 5.43 21.27
N PRO A 238 10.90 6.75 21.52
CA PRO A 238 10.02 7.70 20.84
C PRO A 238 10.51 8.08 19.43
N ILE A 239 10.80 7.09 18.59
CA ILE A 239 11.29 7.25 17.22
C ILE A 239 10.36 6.48 16.29
N GLY A 240 9.76 7.18 15.33
CA GLY A 240 8.90 6.60 14.30
C GLY A 240 7.69 7.47 13.99
N THR A 241 6.78 6.95 13.16
CA THR A 241 5.61 7.69 12.68
C THR A 241 4.57 7.96 13.77
N SER A 242 4.57 7.18 14.85
CA SER A 242 3.67 7.34 15.99
C SER A 242 4.06 8.49 16.91
N PHE A 243 5.31 8.94 16.84
CA PHE A 243 5.85 10.01 17.68
C PHE A 243 6.02 11.26 16.83
N THR A 244 5.07 12.18 16.98
CA THR A 244 5.06 13.45 16.24
C THR A 244 5.45 14.59 17.16
N THR A 245 6.50 15.33 16.78
CA THR A 245 6.89 16.56 17.45
C THR A 245 6.31 17.73 16.67
N ASN A 246 5.38 18.45 17.29
CA ASN A 246 4.78 19.63 16.68
C ASN A 246 5.65 20.85 16.92
N VAL A 247 6.22 21.41 15.85
CA VAL A 247 7.03 22.63 15.92
C VAL A 247 6.14 23.83 15.57
N GLY A 248 5.85 24.67 16.57
CA GLY A 248 5.11 25.91 16.39
C GLY A 248 5.98 26.97 15.73
N LEU A 249 5.57 27.47 14.57
CA LEU A 249 6.25 28.58 13.88
C LEU A 249 5.74 29.96 14.35
N GLY A 250 4.60 29.99 15.04
CA GLY A 250 3.97 31.21 15.58
C GLY A 250 2.67 30.87 16.29
N ARG A 251 2.06 31.86 16.96
CA ARG A 251 0.81 31.68 17.72
C ARG A 251 -0.40 31.37 16.84
N ASP A 252 -0.45 31.97 15.65
CA ASP A 252 -1.55 31.82 14.69
C ASP A 252 -1.22 30.88 13.52
N ILE A 253 -0.01 30.29 13.53
CA ILE A 253 0.43 29.35 12.49
C ILE A 253 0.26 27.93 13.06
N PRO A 254 -0.51 27.06 12.38
CA PRO A 254 -0.65 25.68 12.83
C PRO A 254 0.74 25.04 12.91
N ALA A 255 1.02 24.37 14.03
CA ALA A 255 2.30 23.74 14.26
C ALA A 255 2.58 22.69 13.18
N VAL A 256 3.83 22.64 12.71
CA VAL A 256 4.25 21.68 11.70
C VAL A 256 4.57 20.35 12.39
N PRO A 257 3.86 19.26 12.07
CA PRO A 257 4.14 17.95 12.64
C PRO A 257 5.41 17.37 12.02
N ILE A 258 6.47 17.22 12.82
CA ILE A 258 7.70 16.55 12.42
C ILE A 258 7.67 15.13 12.96
N LYS A 259 7.90 14.15 12.07
CA LYS A 259 7.98 12.73 12.42
C LYS A 259 9.02 12.02 11.57
N ILE A 260 9.63 10.99 12.12
CA ILE A 260 10.60 10.16 11.40
C ILE A 260 9.86 8.99 10.75
N ASN A 261 9.97 8.90 9.42
CA ASN A 261 9.49 7.74 8.66
C ASN A 261 10.70 7.00 8.08
N PHE A 262 10.97 5.79 8.60
CA PHE A 262 12.11 4.98 8.17
C PHE A 262 12.06 4.59 6.69
N LEU A 263 10.88 4.39 6.10
CA LEU A 263 10.76 4.10 4.67
C LEU A 263 11.14 5.33 3.84
N VAL A 264 10.67 6.52 4.25
CA VAL A 264 11.03 7.77 3.56
C VAL A 264 12.53 8.03 3.68
N LEU A 265 13.12 7.80 4.85
CA LEU A 265 14.56 7.90 5.07
C LEU A 265 15.34 6.95 4.15
N ALA A 266 14.88 5.70 4.01
CA ALA A 266 15.49 4.73 3.10
C ALA A 266 15.35 5.13 1.62
N CYS A 267 14.21 5.69 1.22
CA CYS A 267 14.02 6.20 -0.14
C CYS A 267 14.87 7.46 -0.40
N ALA A 268 14.99 8.34 0.59
CA ALA A 268 15.78 9.57 0.51
C ALA A 268 17.26 9.28 0.24
N PHE A 269 17.82 8.17 0.75
CA PHE A 269 19.19 7.76 0.43
C PHE A 269 19.45 7.63 -1.09
N PHE A 270 18.44 7.26 -1.87
CA PHE A 270 18.56 7.12 -3.34
C PHE A 270 18.19 8.39 -4.11
N THR A 271 17.72 9.42 -3.42
CA THR A 271 17.31 10.69 -4.02
C THR A 271 18.52 11.62 -4.18
N ASN A 272 18.53 12.41 -5.25
CA ASN A 272 19.58 13.40 -5.50
C ASN A 272 19.62 14.45 -4.36
N THR A 273 20.83 14.84 -3.93
CA THR A 273 21.06 15.83 -2.87
C THR A 273 20.45 17.19 -3.21
N GLU A 274 20.43 17.57 -4.49
CA GLU A 274 19.79 18.79 -4.97
C GLU A 274 18.28 18.84 -4.68
N VAL A 275 17.60 17.70 -4.73
CA VAL A 275 16.15 17.58 -4.45
C VAL A 275 15.89 17.52 -2.95
N LEU A 276 16.81 16.94 -2.18
CA LEU A 276 16.72 16.87 -0.72
C LEU A 276 17.09 18.18 -0.02
N PHE A 277 17.63 19.15 -0.76
CA PHE A 277 18.29 20.34 -0.20
C PHE A 277 19.32 19.96 0.89
N SER A 278 19.98 18.80 0.72
CA SER A 278 21.01 18.31 1.63
C SER A 278 22.38 18.72 1.12
N VAL A 279 23.24 19.18 2.02
CA VAL A 279 24.66 19.48 1.74
C VAL A 279 25.47 18.19 1.71
#